data_AF-A0A3L7RGM0-F1
#
_entry.id   AF-A0A3L7RGM0-F1
#
_cell.length_a   1.000
_cell.length_b   1.000
_cell.length_c   1.000
_cell.angle_alpha   90.00
_cell.angle_beta   90.00
_cell.angle_gamma   90.00
#
_symmetry.space_group_name_H-M   'P 1'
#
loop_
_entity.id
_entity.type
_entity.pdbx_description
1 polymer ?
#
loop_
_entity_poly.entity_id
_entity_poly.type
_entity_poly.pdbx_seq_one_letter_code
_entity_poly.pdbx_strand_id
1 'polypeptide(L)'
;MPLRSHRHEAELFLDLLRGDNIEVDDGHNENWVSQATARKVESLLAQVPTNRPRVFIAPRSTNGLRQWPLQRVAKVIQWLVKNRGCEIFFCGSSYDVEAHDAIRSLVG
;
A
#
# COMPACT_ATOMS: atom_id res chain seq x y z
N MET A 1 23.88 -15.68 10.25
CA MET A 1 24.34 -14.36 10.76
C MET A 1 23.34 -13.87 11.80
N PRO A 2 23.74 -13.39 13.00
CA PRO A 2 22.79 -12.80 13.94
C PRO A 2 22.22 -11.50 13.38
N LEU A 3 20.90 -11.33 13.45
CA LEU A 3 20.20 -10.11 13.03
C LEU A 3 20.64 -8.94 13.93
N ARG A 4 21.27 -7.93 13.34
CA ARG A 4 21.76 -6.75 14.07
C ARG A 4 20.59 -5.78 14.30
N SER A 5 20.34 -5.41 15.55
CA SER A 5 19.17 -4.64 16.00
C SER A 5 19.08 -3.18 15.53
N HIS A 6 20.06 -2.68 14.78
CA HIS A 6 20.17 -1.27 14.38
C HIS A 6 20.28 -1.07 12.86
N ARG A 7 19.94 -2.10 12.08
CA ARG A 7 19.90 -2.00 10.61
C ARG A 7 18.52 -2.35 10.09
N HIS A 8 18.18 -1.75 8.95
CA HIS A 8 16.97 -2.09 8.22
C HIS A 8 17.02 -3.57 7.79
N GLU A 9 15.90 -4.28 7.88
CA GLU A 9 15.88 -5.72 7.63
C GLU A 9 16.31 -6.07 6.20
N ALA A 10 15.88 -5.29 5.20
CA ALA A 10 16.31 -5.48 3.81
C ALA A 10 17.84 -5.45 3.65
N GLU A 11 18.52 -4.54 4.36
CA GLU A 11 19.98 -4.44 4.34
C GLU A 11 20.67 -5.70 4.88
N LEU A 12 20.07 -6.32 5.90
CA LEU A 12 20.60 -7.56 6.47
C LEU A 12 20.49 -8.71 5.47
N PHE A 13 19.42 -8.76 4.67
CA PHE A 13 19.29 -9.74 3.59
C PHE A 13 20.28 -9.49 2.45
N LEU A 14 20.47 -8.24 2.04
CA LEU A 14 21.47 -7.88 1.03
C LEU A 14 22.90 -8.21 1.48
N ASP A 15 23.21 -8.05 2.77
CA ASP A 15 24.51 -8.46 3.31
C ASP A 15 24.77 -9.97 3.18
N LEU A 16 23.73 -10.82 3.23
CA LEU A 16 23.89 -12.26 3.01
C LEU A 16 24.35 -12.53 1.58
N LEU A 17 23.74 -11.87 0.59
CA LEU A 17 24.14 -11.98 -0.82
C LEU A 17 25.58 -11.53 -1.04
N ARG A 18 25.96 -10.39 -0.43
CA ARG A 18 27.35 -9.88 -0.47
C ARG A 18 28.33 -10.88 0.15
N GLY A 19 27.95 -11.52 1.25
CA GLY A 19 28.74 -12.56 1.90
C GLY A 19 29.02 -13.77 1.01
N ASP A 20 28.10 -14.06 0.09
CA ASP A 20 28.23 -15.13 -0.90
C ASP A 20 28.91 -14.66 -2.21
N ASN A 21 29.50 -13.46 -2.22
CA ASN A 21 30.09 -12.79 -3.40
C ASN A 21 29.09 -12.60 -4.56
N ILE A 22 27.80 -12.50 -4.25
CA ILE A 22 26.78 -12.11 -5.22
C ILE A 22 26.76 -10.59 -5.28
N GLU A 23 26.86 -10.05 -6.50
CA GLU A 23 26.74 -8.62 -6.73
C GLU A 23 25.33 -8.16 -6.33
N VAL A 24 25.27 -7.16 -5.45
CA VAL A 24 24.04 -6.47 -5.09
C VAL A 24 24.06 -5.14 -5.83
N ASP A 25 22.94 -4.81 -6.46
CA ASP A 25 22.70 -3.55 -7.15
C ASP A 25 22.50 -2.37 -6.17
N ASP A 26 21.66 -1.41 -6.54
CA ASP A 26 21.38 -0.22 -5.72
C ASP A 26 20.45 -0.49 -4.52
N GLY A 27 19.92 -1.71 -4.38
CA GLY A 27 19.04 -2.10 -3.28
C GLY A 27 17.67 -1.43 -3.31
N HIS A 28 17.26 -0.85 -4.45
CA HIS A 28 15.92 -0.31 -4.59
C HIS A 28 14.87 -1.43 -4.60
N ASN A 29 13.71 -1.14 -4.00
CA ASN A 29 12.63 -2.10 -3.95
C ASN A 29 11.98 -2.24 -5.33
N GLU A 30 12.17 -3.40 -5.95
CA GLU A 30 11.52 -3.77 -7.20
C GLU A 30 10.27 -4.61 -6.93
N ASN A 31 9.13 -4.16 -7.45
CA ASN A 31 7.88 -4.91 -7.41
C ASN A 31 7.48 -5.33 -8.83
N TRP A 32 8.02 -6.46 -9.28
CA TRP A 32 7.70 -7.02 -10.59
C TRP A 32 6.28 -7.61 -10.59
N VAL A 33 5.47 -7.21 -11.57
CA VAL A 33 4.15 -7.79 -11.80
C VAL A 33 4.14 -8.58 -13.10
N SER A 34 3.37 -9.67 -13.14
CA SER A 34 3.16 -10.39 -14.38
C SER A 34 2.40 -9.52 -15.39
N GLN A 35 2.59 -9.76 -16.70
CA GLN A 35 1.80 -9.09 -17.73
C GLN A 35 0.29 -9.33 -17.56
N ALA A 36 -0.10 -10.52 -17.08
CA ALA A 36 -1.50 -10.82 -16.81
C ALA A 36 -2.07 -9.95 -15.69
N THR A 37 -1.29 -9.73 -14.62
CA THR A 37 -1.65 -8.82 -13.53
C THR A 37 -1.76 -7.38 -14.02
N ALA A 38 -0.79 -6.92 -14.82
CA ALA A 38 -0.80 -5.57 -15.39
C ALA A 38 -2.06 -5.31 -16.22
N ARG A 39 -2.39 -6.21 -17.17
CA ARG A 39 -3.60 -6.12 -18.00
C ARG A 39 -4.89 -6.12 -17.17
N LYS A 40 -4.95 -6.93 -16.12
CA LYS A 40 -6.10 -6.96 -15.21
C LYS A 40 -6.27 -5.60 -14.51
N VAL A 41 -5.19 -5.02 -14.00
CA VAL A 41 -5.23 -3.71 -13.34
C VAL A 41 -5.61 -2.61 -14.34
N GLU A 42 -5.06 -2.62 -15.55
CA GLU A 42 -5.44 -1.68 -16.62
C GLU A 42 -6.95 -1.76 -16.92
N SER A 43 -7.50 -2.96 -17.05
CA SER A 43 -8.94 -3.16 -17.29
C SER A 43 -9.81 -2.61 -16.15
N LEU A 44 -9.41 -2.81 -14.90
CA LEU A 44 -10.12 -2.27 -13.73
C LEU A 44 -10.06 -0.73 -13.68
N LEU A 45 -8.92 -0.16 -14.04
CA LEU A 45 -8.71 1.29 -14.01
C LEU A 45 -9.25 2.03 -15.24
N ALA A 46 -9.60 1.33 -16.32
CA ALA A 46 -10.17 1.93 -17.52
C ALA A 46 -11.52 2.62 -17.26
N GLN A 47 -12.23 2.21 -16.21
CA GLN A 47 -13.51 2.80 -15.80
C GLN A 47 -13.35 4.02 -14.88
N VAL A 48 -12.13 4.32 -14.45
CA VAL A 48 -11.84 5.37 -13.47
C VAL A 48 -11.37 6.63 -14.21
N PRO A 49 -11.91 7.82 -13.87
CA PRO A 49 -11.41 9.09 -14.40
C PRO A 49 -9.88 9.22 -14.30
N THR A 50 -9.25 9.64 -15.38
CA THR A 50 -7.78 9.83 -15.46
C THR A 50 -7.36 11.26 -15.10
N ASN A 51 -8.31 12.19 -15.00
CA ASN A 51 -8.08 13.60 -14.68
C ASN A 51 -7.99 13.89 -13.17
N ARG A 52 -8.05 12.86 -12.33
CA ARG A 52 -8.02 12.97 -10.87
C ARG A 52 -6.90 12.11 -10.29
N PRO A 53 -6.16 12.61 -9.28
CA PRO A 53 -5.14 11.80 -8.61
C PRO A 53 -5.77 10.58 -7.94
N ARG A 54 -5.21 9.40 -8.16
CA ARG A 54 -5.67 8.13 -7.56
C ARG A 54 -4.88 7.86 -6.29
N VAL A 55 -5.57 7.60 -5.18
CA VAL A 55 -4.96 7.30 -3.88
C VAL A 55 -5.42 5.94 -3.40
N PHE A 56 -4.45 5.05 -3.18
CA PHE A 56 -4.67 3.70 -2.67
C PHE A 56 -4.45 3.69 -1.15
N ILE A 57 -5.41 3.18 -0.40
CA ILE A 57 -5.43 3.21 1.07
C ILE A 57 -5.67 1.80 1.60
N ALA A 58 -4.73 1.30 2.40
CA ALA A 58 -4.89 0.07 3.18
C ALA A 58 -5.15 0.43 4.66
N PRO A 59 -6.42 0.51 5.12
CA PRO A 59 -6.74 1.00 6.46
C PRO A 59 -6.53 -0.04 7.56
N ARG A 60 -6.27 -1.30 7.18
CA ARG A 60 -6.15 -2.43 8.10
C ARG A 60 -4.72 -2.97 8.12
N SER A 61 -4.37 -3.53 9.26
CA SER A 61 -3.08 -4.18 9.51
C SER A 61 -3.34 -5.50 10.22
N THR A 62 -2.49 -6.49 10.01
CA THR A 62 -2.51 -7.73 10.80
C THR A 62 -2.23 -7.48 12.28
N ASN A 63 -1.55 -6.38 12.62
CA ASN A 63 -1.36 -5.93 14.00
C ASN A 63 -2.33 -4.79 14.34
N GLY A 64 -3.34 -5.09 15.16
CA GLY A 64 -4.36 -4.13 15.59
C GLY A 64 -3.81 -2.87 16.27
N LEU A 65 -2.69 -2.98 17.00
CA LEU A 65 -2.06 -1.83 17.67
C LEU A 65 -1.44 -0.82 16.69
N ARG A 66 -1.18 -1.24 15.46
CA ARG A 66 -0.65 -0.40 14.38
C ARG A 66 -1.76 0.18 13.49
N GLN A 67 -3.03 -0.13 13.79
CA GLN A 67 -4.15 0.37 13.00
C GLN A 67 -4.52 1.78 13.42
N TRP A 68 -4.79 2.62 12.42
CA TRP A 68 -5.30 3.95 12.68
C TRP A 68 -6.81 3.91 12.92
N PRO A 69 -7.36 4.73 13.86
CA PRO A 69 -8.81 4.81 14.04
C PRO A 69 -9.53 5.18 12.75
N LEU A 70 -10.60 4.45 12.41
CA LEU A 70 -11.32 4.61 11.14
C LEU A 70 -11.84 6.04 10.93
N GLN A 71 -12.22 6.72 12.01
CA GLN A 71 -12.67 8.13 11.96
C GLN A 71 -11.55 9.07 11.52
N ARG A 72 -10.29 8.77 11.84
CA ARG A 72 -9.14 9.57 11.38
C ARG A 72 -8.83 9.30 9.92
N VAL A 73 -8.93 8.03 9.49
CA VAL A 73 -8.81 7.65 8.08
C VAL A 73 -9.88 8.37 7.25
N ALA A 74 -11.14 8.35 7.70
CA ALA A 74 -12.25 9.03 7.03
C ALA A 74 -12.00 10.54 6.89
N LYS A 75 -11.47 11.21 7.93
CA LYS A 75 -11.11 12.64 7.86
C LYS A 75 -10.05 12.94 6.81
N VAL A 76 -9.02 12.09 6.68
CA VAL A 76 -7.99 12.24 5.64
C VAL A 76 -8.60 12.04 4.26
N ILE A 77 -9.46 11.03 4.10
CA ILE A 77 -10.16 10.78 2.83
C ILE A 77 -11.04 11.96 2.44
N GLN A 78 -11.86 12.48 3.36
CA GLN A 78 -12.66 13.69 3.12
C GLN A 78 -11.79 14.86 2.69
N TRP A 79 -10.64 15.06 3.33
CA TRP A 79 -9.72 16.12 2.95
C TRP A 79 -9.12 15.91 1.55
N LEU A 80 -8.69 14.70 1.21
CA LEU A 80 -8.15 14.34 -0.10
C LEU A 80 -9.18 14.56 -1.21
N VAL A 81 -10.40 14.08 -1.02
CA VAL A 81 -11.49 14.26 -1.98
C VAL A 81 -11.81 15.74 -2.13
N LYS A 82 -12.08 16.45 -1.03
CA LYS A 82 -12.54 17.85 -1.06
C LYS A 82 -11.48 18.84 -1.55
N ASN A 83 -10.23 18.67 -1.13
CA ASN A 83 -9.18 19.67 -1.37
C ASN A 83 -8.24 19.30 -2.51
N ARG A 84 -8.17 18.02 -2.88
CA ARG A 84 -7.26 17.51 -3.93
C ARG A 84 -8.00 16.83 -5.08
N GLY A 85 -9.33 16.66 -4.99
CA GLY A 85 -10.13 16.03 -6.04
C GLY A 85 -9.73 14.57 -6.28
N CYS A 86 -9.24 13.87 -5.26
CA CYS A 86 -8.71 12.51 -5.40
C CYS A 86 -9.81 11.47 -5.61
N GLU A 87 -9.49 10.43 -6.38
CA GLU A 87 -10.21 9.16 -6.42
C GLU A 87 -9.58 8.18 -5.41
N ILE A 88 -10.39 7.53 -4.58
CA ILE A 88 -9.91 6.70 -3.47
C ILE A 88 -10.16 5.21 -3.75
N PHE A 89 -9.12 4.41 -3.57
CA PHE A 89 -9.14 2.95 -3.74
C PHE A 89 -8.80 2.29 -2.41
N PHE A 90 -9.70 1.47 -1.88
CA PHE A 90 -9.37 0.66 -0.71
C PHE A 90 -8.61 -0.60 -1.14
N CYS A 91 -7.47 -0.81 -0.50
CA CYS A 91 -6.60 -1.97 -0.67
C CYS A 91 -6.70 -2.88 0.56
N GLY A 92 -6.77 -4.18 0.32
CA GLY A 92 -6.86 -5.17 1.38
C GLY A 92 -7.44 -6.47 0.85
N SER A 93 -7.85 -7.31 1.79
CA SER A 93 -8.51 -8.58 1.53
C SER A 93 -10.03 -8.46 1.66
N SER A 94 -10.75 -9.55 1.36
CA SER A 94 -12.19 -9.65 1.62
C SER A 94 -12.54 -9.49 3.11
N TYR A 95 -11.60 -9.73 4.03
CA TYR A 95 -11.81 -9.54 5.47
C TYR A 95 -11.86 -8.06 5.89
N ASP A 96 -11.46 -7.14 5.00
CA ASP A 96 -11.38 -5.72 5.30
C ASP A 96 -12.62 -4.94 4.84
N VAL A 97 -13.59 -5.62 4.20
CA VAL A 97 -14.79 -5.01 3.61
C VAL A 97 -15.61 -4.24 4.64
N GLU A 98 -15.84 -4.80 5.84
CA GLU A 98 -16.61 -4.12 6.89
C GLU A 98 -15.95 -2.79 7.30
N ALA A 99 -14.62 -2.76 7.39
CA ALA A 99 -13.89 -1.54 7.69
C ALA A 99 -13.96 -0.52 6.54
N HIS A 100 -13.91 -0.99 5.28
CA HIS A 100 -14.08 -0.13 4.11
C HIS A 100 -15.47 0.52 4.09
N ASP A 101 -16.52 -0.24 4.38
CA ASP A 101 -17.90 0.26 4.42
C ASP A 101 -18.13 1.21 5.59
N ALA A 102 -17.53 0.93 6.76
CA ALA A 102 -17.55 1.84 7.90
C ALA A 102 -16.87 3.18 7.58
N ILE A 103 -15.71 3.16 6.91
CA ILE A 103 -15.03 4.39 6.48
C ILE A 103 -15.89 5.13 5.44
N ARG A 104 -16.45 4.44 4.45
CA ARG A 104 -17.31 5.06 3.43
C ARG A 104 -18.50 5.77 4.08
N SER A 105 -19.13 5.13 5.06
CA SER A 105 -20.26 5.70 5.81
C SER A 105 -19.87 6.95 6.61
N LEU A 106 -18.63 7.02 7.12
CA LEU A 106 -18.11 8.19 7.84
C LEU A 106 -17.72 9.35 6.92
N VAL A 107 -17.34 9.07 5.68
CA VAL A 107 -16.97 10.09 4.68
C VAL A 107 -18.21 10.86 4.22
N GLY A 108 -19.35 10.18 4.09
CA GLY A 108 -20.57 10.70 3.45
C GLY A 108 -20.50 10.61 1.94
#